data_AF-A0A352CKW9-F1
#
_entry.id   AF-A0A352CKW9-F1
#
_cell.length_a   1.000
_cell.length_b   1.000
_cell.length_c   1.000
_cell.angle_alpha   90.00
_cell.angle_beta   90.00
_cell.angle_gamma   90.00
#
_symmetry.space_group_name_H-M   'P 1'
#
loop_
_entity.id
_entity.type
_entity.pdbx_description
1 polymer ?
#
loop_
_entity_poly.entity_id
_entity_poly.type
_entity_poly.pdbx_seq_one_letter_code
_entity_poly.pdbx_strand_id
1 'polypeptide(L)'
;MQNTILRTLRSLALVVALVFVVGFTAQRIYTFKMTEAQAQYHWQNLEVIKVAMDQSNLPHNQVKQVIGAIDSLQKDLQRGLTIDSTSAAKPK
;
A
#
# COMPACT_ATOMS: atom_id res chain seq x y z
N MET A 1 -4.98 -54.59 -11.83
CA MET A 1 -4.90 -53.28 -12.54
C MET A 1 -5.68 -52.16 -11.84
N GLN A 2 -6.89 -52.39 -11.33
CA GLN A 2 -7.72 -51.36 -10.69
C GLN A 2 -7.06 -50.68 -9.45
N ASN A 3 -6.34 -51.44 -8.62
CA ASN A 3 -5.65 -50.90 -7.44
C ASN A 3 -4.46 -49.98 -7.77
N THR A 4 -3.83 -50.19 -8.93
CA THR A 4 -2.70 -49.36 -9.39
C THR A 4 -3.21 -48.00 -9.86
N ILE A 5 -4.35 -47.98 -10.56
CA ILE A 5 -5.03 -46.76 -11.03
C ILE A 5 -5.55 -45.93 -9.84
N LEU A 6 -6.08 -46.59 -8.80
CA LEU A 6 -6.53 -45.89 -7.59
C LEU A 6 -5.37 -45.26 -6.80
N ARG A 7 -4.19 -45.89 -6.78
CA ARG A 7 -2.97 -45.32 -6.17
C ARG A 7 -2.48 -44.09 -6.94
N THR A 8 -2.46 -44.13 -8.27
CA THR A 8 -1.98 -43.01 -9.10
C THR A 8 -2.92 -41.80 -9.02
N LEU A 9 -4.23 -42.02 -8.99
CA LEU A 9 -5.22 -40.95 -8.79
C LEU A 9 -5.07 -40.25 -7.42
N ARG A 10 -4.86 -41.03 -6.35
CA ARG A 10 -4.61 -40.48 -5.01
C ARG A 10 -3.31 -39.69 -4.93
N SER A 11 -2.23 -40.18 -5.53
CA SER A 11 -0.96 -39.44 -5.58
C SER A 11 -1.09 -38.15 -6.38
N LEU A 12 -1.83 -38.17 -7.49
CA LEU A 12 -2.05 -36.96 -8.30
C LEU A 12 -2.86 -35.92 -7.52
N ALA A 13 -3.92 -36.35 -6.83
CA ALA A 13 -4.71 -35.46 -5.97
C ALA A 13 -3.87 -34.83 -4.86
N LEU A 14 -2.96 -35.59 -4.25
CA LEU A 14 -2.03 -35.08 -3.23
C LEU A 14 -1.04 -34.07 -3.79
N VAL A 15 -0.50 -34.31 -5.00
CA VAL A 15 0.41 -33.37 -5.67
C VAL A 15 -0.31 -32.06 -6.01
N VAL A 16 -1.53 -32.15 -6.53
CA VAL A 16 -2.36 -30.97 -6.84
C VAL A 16 -2.67 -30.18 -5.57
N ALA A 17 -3.07 -30.86 -4.48
CA ALA A 17 -3.30 -30.21 -3.19
C ALA A 17 -2.04 -29.52 -2.65
N LEU A 18 -0.86 -30.14 -2.80
CA LEU A 18 0.41 -29.54 -2.40
C LEU A 18 0.67 -28.23 -3.18
N VAL A 19 0.46 -28.25 -4.50
CA VAL A 19 0.62 -27.06 -5.36
C VAL A 19 -0.32 -25.92 -4.95
N PHE A 20 -1.57 -26.23 -4.57
CA PHE A 20 -2.48 -25.21 -4.06
C PHE A 20 -2.02 -24.59 -2.73
N VAL A 21 -1.41 -25.37 -1.83
CA VAL A 21 -0.92 -24.87 -0.54
C VAL A 21 0.30 -23.96 -0.71
N VAL A 22 1.23 -24.29 -1.62
CA VAL A 22 2.37 -23.40 -1.91
C VAL A 22 1.99 -22.19 -2.80
N GLY A 23 0.81 -22.18 -3.40
CA GLY A 23 0.31 -21.07 -4.20
C GLY A 23 -0.10 -19.83 -3.38
N PHE A 24 -0.12 -19.91 -2.05
CA PHE A 24 -0.42 -18.75 -1.20
C PHE A 24 0.78 -17.79 -1.15
N THR A 25 0.91 -16.95 -2.17
CA THR A 25 1.91 -15.89 -2.21
C THR A 25 1.55 -14.86 -1.14
N ALA A 26 2.39 -14.72 -0.11
CA ALA A 26 2.24 -13.67 0.90
C ALA A 26 2.35 -12.29 0.23
N GLN A 27 1.22 -11.63 0.00
CA GLN A 27 1.21 -10.22 -0.36
C GLN A 27 1.83 -9.45 0.80
N ARG A 28 2.99 -8.83 0.58
CA ARG A 28 3.61 -7.97 1.58
C ARG A 28 2.81 -6.67 1.67
N ILE A 29 1.91 -6.60 2.65
CA ILE A 29 1.19 -5.37 2.97
C ILE A 29 2.12 -4.55 3.86
N TYR A 30 2.69 -3.47 3.30
CA TYR A 30 3.43 -2.50 4.09
C TYR A 30 2.43 -1.52 4.71
N THR A 31 2.25 -1.59 6.03
CA THR A 31 1.43 -0.62 6.77
C THR A 31 2.32 0.54 7.24
N PHE A 32 2.17 1.69 6.61
CA PHE A 32 2.83 2.92 7.03
C PHE A 32 2.01 3.56 8.16
N LYS A 33 2.57 3.62 9.37
CA LYS A 33 1.94 4.22 10.54
C LYS A 33 2.66 5.50 10.91
N MET A 34 1.89 6.56 11.17
CA MET A 34 2.43 7.84 11.63
C MET A 34 1.46 8.48 12.61
N THR A 35 1.98 9.31 13.51
CA THR A 35 1.12 10.07 14.42
C THR A 35 0.40 11.19 13.67
N GLU A 36 -0.72 11.67 14.21
CA GLU A 36 -1.44 12.83 13.66
C GLU A 36 -0.54 14.05 13.51
N ALA A 37 0.32 14.32 14.50
CA ALA A 37 1.29 15.41 14.46
C ALA A 37 2.31 15.27 13.31
N GLN A 38 2.79 14.04 13.04
CA GLN A 38 3.69 13.78 11.92
C GLN A 38 2.96 13.96 10.58
N ALA A 39 1.73 13.47 10.46
CA ALA A 39 0.96 13.64 9.24
C ALA A 39 0.65 15.10 8.95
N GLN A 40 0.28 15.88 9.97
CA GLN A 40 0.06 17.31 9.84
C GLN A 40 1.32 18.06 9.39
N TYR A 41 2.48 17.70 9.94
CA TYR A 41 3.77 18.25 9.53
C TYR A 41 4.04 17.99 8.04
N HIS A 42 3.86 16.75 7.58
CA HIS A 42 4.05 16.41 6.18
C HIS A 42 3.01 17.07 5.26
N TRP A 43 1.75 17.17 5.69
CA TRP A 43 0.71 17.86 4.96
C TRP A 43 1.07 19.32 4.69
N GLN A 44 1.51 20.03 5.73
CA GLN A 44 1.85 21.45 5.62
C GLN A 44 3.08 21.68 4.73
N ASN A 45 4.09 20.82 4.81
CA ASN A 45 5.23 20.88 3.91
C ASN A 45 4.83 20.65 2.44
N LEU A 46 3.90 19.72 2.17
CA LEU A 46 3.40 19.48 0.82
C LEU A 46 2.62 20.68 0.26
N GLU A 47 1.83 21.38 1.08
CA GLU A 47 1.18 22.63 0.67
C GLU A 47 2.18 23.73 0.31
N VAL A 48 3.21 23.92 1.13
CA VAL A 48 4.28 24.89 0.85
C VAL A 48 4.98 24.57 -0.48
N ILE A 49 5.27 23.29 -0.74
CA ILE A 49 5.87 22.86 -2.00
C ILE A 49 4.93 23.12 -3.19
N LYS A 50 3.62 22.86 -3.06
CA LYS A 50 2.66 23.18 -4.14
C LYS A 50 2.68 24.65 -4.51
N VAL A 51 2.67 25.53 -3.52
CA VAL A 51 2.76 26.99 -3.75
C VAL A 51 4.08 27.36 -4.42
N ALA A 52 5.20 26.80 -3.95
CA ALA A 52 6.51 27.05 -4.56
C ALA A 52 6.60 26.55 -6.02
N MET A 53 5.97 25.41 -6.32
CA MET A 53 5.90 24.86 -7.68
C MET A 53 5.04 25.73 -8.60
N ASP A 54 3.91 26.23 -8.12
CA ASP A 54 3.03 27.11 -8.88
C ASP A 54 3.70 28.46 -9.21
N GLN A 55 4.54 28.95 -8.30
CA GLN A 55 5.33 30.17 -8.49
C GLN A 55 6.65 29.95 -9.25
N SER A 56 7.02 28.70 -9.53
CA SER A 56 8.28 28.38 -10.19
C SER A 56 8.24 28.77 -11.68
N ASN A 57 9.42 29.05 -12.26
CA ASN A 57 9.56 29.30 -13.70
C ASN A 57 9.59 28.01 -14.54
N LEU A 58 8.96 26.93 -14.05
CA LEU A 58 8.90 25.66 -14.75
C LEU A 58 7.77 25.66 -15.79
N PRO A 59 7.88 24.84 -16.85
CA PRO A 59 6.79 24.67 -17.80
C PRO A 59 5.49 24.26 -17.09
N HIS A 60 4.37 24.91 -17.43
CA HIS A 60 3.07 24.68 -16.78
C HIS A 60 2.66 23.20 -16.69
N ASN A 61 2.97 22.42 -17.72
CA ASN A 61 2.70 20.98 -17.73
C ASN A 61 3.49 20.21 -16.65
N GLN A 62 4.75 20.59 -16.40
CA GLN A 62 5.58 20.00 -15.36
C GLN A 62 5.07 20.39 -13.97
N VAL A 63 4.69 21.67 -13.79
CA VAL A 63 4.06 22.15 -12.55
C VAL A 63 2.81 21.34 -12.23
N LYS A 64 1.90 21.16 -13.20
CA LYS A 64 0.68 20.34 -13.04
C LYS A 64 0.98 18.88 -12.69
N GLN A 65 1.98 18.27 -13.32
CA GLN A 65 2.37 16.89 -13.02
C GLN A 65 2.86 16.75 -11.57
N VAL A 66 3.69 17.69 -11.10
CA VAL A 66 4.20 17.67 -9.72
C VAL A 66 3.09 17.95 -8.71
N ILE A 67 2.25 18.95 -8.95
CA ILE A 67 1.09 19.25 -8.08
C ILE A 67 0.17 18.03 -8.00
N GLY A 68 -0.14 17.39 -9.14
CA GLY A 68 -0.96 16.17 -9.16
C GLY A 68 -0.34 15.01 -8.39
N ALA A 69 1.00 14.85 -8.44
CA ALA A 69 1.70 13.86 -7.64
C ALA A 69 1.61 14.19 -6.13
N ILE A 70 1.74 15.46 -5.75
CA ILE A 70 1.58 15.91 -4.36
C ILE A 70 0.15 15.65 -3.86
N ASP A 71 -0.87 15.97 -4.65
CA ASP A 71 -2.27 15.72 -4.29
C ASP A 71 -2.55 14.22 -4.10
N SER A 72 -1.92 13.36 -4.91
CA SER A 72 -1.99 11.90 -4.72
C SER A 72 -1.37 11.47 -3.39
N LEU A 73 -0.19 12.01 -3.03
CA LEU A 73 0.46 11.71 -1.76
C LEU A 73 -0.37 12.17 -0.56
N GLN A 74 -0.98 13.36 -0.65
CA GLN A 74 -1.89 13.88 0.38
C GLN A 74 -3.13 12.99 0.55
N LYS A 75 -3.69 12.48 -0.55
CA LYS A 75 -4.82 11.54 -0.52
C LYS A 75 -4.45 10.23 0.17
N ASP A 76 -3.26 9.69 -0.11
CA ASP A 76 -2.77 8.47 0.53
C ASP A 76 -2.47 8.67 2.02
N LEU A 77 -1.91 9.83 2.37
CA LEU A 77 -1.72 10.27 3.76
C LEU A 77 -3.04 10.30 4.54
N GLN A 78 -4.10 10.88 3.96
CA GLN A 78 -5.43 10.96 4.57
C GLN A 78 -6.07 9.58 4.77
N ARG A 79 -5.89 8.67 3.80
CA ARG A 79 -6.36 7.27 3.92
C ARG A 79 -5.66 6.55 5.07
N GLY A 80 -4.33 6.73 5.20
CA GLY A 80 -3.55 6.15 6.29
C GLY A 80 -4.02 6.63 7.68
N LEU A 81 -4.26 7.94 7.82
CA LEU A 81 -4.75 8.54 9.08
C LEU A 81 -6.13 8.02 9.49
N THR A 82 -7.04 7.85 8.53
CA THR A 82 -8.41 7.36 8.80
C THR A 82 -8.40 5.93 9.34
N ILE A 83 -7.40 5.13 8.95
CA ILE A 83 -7.24 3.76 9.44
C ILE A 83 -6.64 3.74 10.86
N ASP A 84 -5.72 4.67 11.17
CA ASP A 84 -5.00 4.70 12.45
C ASP A 84 -5.74 5.43 13.60
N SER A 85 -6.81 6.19 13.35
CA SER A 85 -7.56 6.96 14.38
C SER A 85 -8.29 6.11 15.43
N THR A 86 -8.26 4.78 15.33
CA THR A 86 -8.73 3.83 16.34
C THR A 86 -7.63 3.32 17.28
N SER A 87 -6.37 3.71 17.04
CA SER A 87 -5.22 3.37 17.88
C SER A 87 -5.15 4.35 19.05
N ALA A 88 -5.93 4.09 20.10
CA ALA A 88 -5.88 4.86 21.34
C ALA A 88 -4.43 5.03 21.82
N ALA A 89 -4.03 6.29 22.00
CA ALA A 89 -2.71 6.71 22.43
C ALA A 89 -2.26 5.92 23.66
N LYS A 90 -1.13 5.22 23.55
CA LYS A 90 -0.49 4.60 24.70
C LYS A 90 0.20 5.71 25.50
N PRO A 91 -0.21 5.99 26.76
CA PRO A 91 0.46 6.99 27.58
C PRO A 91 1.90 6.54 27.84
N LYS A 92 2.81 7.52 27.80
CA LYS A 92 4.25 7.38 27.98
C LYS A 92 4.61 7.18 29.46
#